data_AF-A0A6J5JFS8-F1
#
_entry.id   AF-A0A6J5JFS8-F1
#
_cell.length_a   1.000
_cell.length_b   1.000
_cell.length_c   1.000
_cell.angle_alpha   90.00
_cell.angle_beta   90.00
_cell.angle_gamma   90.00
#
_symmetry.space_group_name_H-M   'P 1'
#
loop_
_entity.id
_entity.type
_entity.pdbx_description
1 polymer ?
#
loop_
_entity_poly.entity_id
_entity_poly.type
_entity_poly.pdbx_seq_one_letter_code
_entity_poly.pdbx_strand_id
1 'polypeptide(L)'
;MKAGLTIPFAVSPLGHLVAARDLPKHAKGPFRCAACRSPVILKQGEMKGWYFSHLPGSDCAKGFETALHMLAKQILLDHRHLRVPALVCVDEGSLEEGVMVCDEHVIHWAAAGEAEKWMDGIRPDFVADCGDQLLIVEVVVTHEPDSNKLAHLDCLAIPALEIDLSDVARDVTVDALTRRIIDTVIGKRWLFYPGWAEAQAVFDVRRREEEARLEEDGAEIEAEYARERALARRERAAIAAQRDAARRKIERANKLFRQAPDAGKTEFLAGKLGLAEQDWPPLFGSKVRWASAVKAHARIWQADVFRRFIYRQRGKRAASELTVECVAEWLTQRYEVLPSASRSLPVAVWDFMSLLAKHGYLRRNSGQEFEILKDVLPEQERLAPTHPQSPAALATQRLFWSRSLGDEMQIYLAAEQAGVRRPRAAMQSLMRGRVYLDSEAEYAQRVSVALQLSLEQTVEFLVAAGFFARI
;
A
#
# COMPACT_ATOMS: atom_id res chain seq x y z
N MET A 1 56.90 -7.36 23.49
CA MET A 1 57.48 -8.48 22.71
C MET A 1 56.94 -8.38 21.30
N LYS A 2 57.79 -8.33 20.27
CA LYS A 2 57.32 -8.23 18.89
C LYS A 2 56.57 -9.51 18.53
N ALA A 3 55.30 -9.38 18.16
CA ALA A 3 54.39 -10.45 17.77
C ALA A 3 54.78 -11.10 16.43
N GLY A 4 56.06 -11.24 16.10
CA GLY A 4 56.56 -11.75 14.81
C GLY A 4 57.56 -12.92 14.91
N LEU A 5 57.84 -13.45 16.10
CA LEU A 5 59.00 -14.32 16.35
C LEU A 5 58.69 -15.72 16.88
N THR A 6 57.42 -16.05 17.10
CA THR A 6 56.99 -17.36 17.64
C THR A 6 56.40 -18.21 16.54
N ILE A 7 57.04 -19.34 16.23
CA ILE A 7 56.61 -20.27 15.18
C ILE A 7 56.17 -21.58 15.84
N PRO A 8 54.91 -22.02 15.72
CA PRO A 8 54.42 -23.25 16.36
C PRO A 8 54.97 -24.54 15.72
N PHE A 9 55.40 -24.48 14.46
CA PHE A 9 55.87 -25.65 13.70
C PHE A 9 57.29 -25.43 13.16
N ALA A 10 58.07 -26.49 13.04
CA ALA A 10 59.38 -26.46 12.39
C ALA A 10 59.64 -27.73 11.59
N VAL A 11 60.54 -27.62 10.61
CA VAL A 11 60.96 -28.76 9.79
C VAL A 11 61.95 -29.60 10.59
N SER A 12 61.61 -30.87 10.78
CA SER A 12 62.44 -31.87 11.44
C SER A 12 63.61 -32.32 10.54
N PRO A 13 64.59 -33.07 11.08
CA PRO A 13 65.67 -33.65 10.26
C PRO A 13 65.17 -34.59 9.15
N LEU A 14 63.99 -35.18 9.33
CA LEU A 14 63.33 -36.06 8.36
C LEU A 14 62.58 -35.28 7.26
N GLY A 15 62.60 -33.95 7.30
CA GLY A 15 61.93 -33.10 6.31
C GLY A 15 60.44 -32.82 6.58
N HIS A 16 59.85 -33.48 7.58
CA HIS A 16 58.43 -33.30 7.95
C HIS A 16 58.27 -32.15 8.93
N LEU A 17 57.11 -31.48 8.89
CA LEU A 17 56.76 -30.50 9.92
C LEU A 17 56.35 -31.19 11.21
N VAL A 18 56.87 -30.66 12.32
CA VAL A 18 56.53 -31.10 13.68
C VAL A 18 56.06 -29.90 14.48
N ALA A 19 55.04 -30.11 15.30
CA ALA A 19 54.58 -29.09 16.24
C ALA A 19 55.47 -29.06 17.48
N ALA A 20 55.76 -27.85 17.95
CA ALA A 20 56.55 -27.64 19.15
C ALA A 20 55.96 -28.38 20.35
N ARG A 21 54.64 -28.46 20.45
CA ARG A 21 53.90 -29.08 21.56
C ARG A 21 53.94 -30.61 21.57
N ASP A 22 54.17 -31.24 20.42
CA ASP A 22 54.12 -32.70 20.27
C ASP A 22 55.51 -33.34 20.49
N LEU A 23 56.55 -32.51 20.60
CA LEU A 23 57.91 -32.97 20.84
C LEU A 23 58.14 -33.32 22.32
N PRO A 24 59.04 -34.27 22.63
CA PRO A 24 59.47 -34.51 24.00
C PRO A 24 60.07 -33.26 24.67
N LYS A 25 60.02 -33.21 26.01
CA LYS A 25 60.76 -32.20 26.79
C LYS A 25 62.25 -32.24 26.41
N HIS A 26 62.82 -31.07 26.12
CA HIS A 26 64.21 -30.88 25.71
C HIS A 26 64.61 -31.61 24.42
N ALA A 27 63.68 -31.85 23.50
CA ALA A 27 63.99 -32.39 22.18
C ALA A 27 65.11 -31.57 21.52
N LYS A 28 66.21 -32.25 21.20
CA LYS A 28 67.37 -31.65 20.51
C LYS A 28 67.13 -31.79 19.01
N GLY A 29 67.35 -30.69 18.28
CA GLY A 29 67.18 -30.63 16.83
C GLY A 29 68.19 -31.51 16.06
N PRO A 30 68.48 -31.18 14.79
CA PRO A 30 68.24 -29.88 14.18
C PRO A 30 66.78 -29.66 13.76
N PHE A 31 66.22 -28.52 14.17
CA PHE A 31 64.95 -28.01 13.64
C PHE A 31 65.24 -26.80 12.76
N ARG A 32 64.48 -26.65 11.67
CA ARG A 32 64.66 -25.55 10.71
C ARG A 32 63.36 -24.79 10.49
N CYS A 33 63.48 -23.49 10.29
CA CYS A 33 62.35 -22.67 9.85
C CYS A 33 61.87 -23.13 8.46
N ALA A 34 60.56 -23.23 8.26
CA ALA A 34 59.95 -23.59 6.98
C ALA A 34 60.27 -22.58 5.85
N ALA A 35 60.34 -21.29 6.19
CA ALA A 35 60.56 -20.22 5.23
C ALA A 35 62.05 -20.02 4.88
N CYS A 36 62.88 -19.60 5.85
CA CYS A 36 64.28 -19.24 5.58
C CYS A 36 65.27 -20.40 5.72
N ARG A 37 64.82 -21.59 6.14
CA ARG A 37 65.64 -22.79 6.38
C ARG A 37 66.73 -22.67 7.45
N SER A 38 66.85 -21.50 8.08
CA SER A 38 67.75 -21.26 9.22
C SER A 38 67.40 -22.13 10.43
N PRO A 39 68.39 -22.50 11.26
CA PRO A 39 68.14 -23.25 12.48
C PRO A 39 67.22 -22.51 13.45
N VAL A 40 66.33 -23.26 14.10
CA VAL A 40 65.45 -22.76 15.16
C VAL A 40 65.57 -23.62 16.42
N ILE A 41 65.34 -23.01 17.57
CA ILE A 41 65.39 -23.65 18.88
C ILE A 41 63.99 -23.80 19.44
N LEU A 42 63.68 -25.00 19.94
CA LEU A 42 62.48 -25.27 20.70
C LEU A 42 62.53 -24.53 22.06
N LYS A 43 61.56 -23.64 22.29
CA LYS A 43 61.35 -22.91 23.53
C LYS A 43 60.14 -23.51 24.25
N GLN A 44 60.38 -24.06 25.43
CA GLN A 44 59.39 -24.73 26.25
C GLN A 44 59.16 -23.88 27.50
N GLY A 45 58.05 -23.14 27.53
CA GLY A 45 57.64 -22.33 28.68
C GLY A 45 56.61 -23.05 29.54
N GLU A 46 56.54 -22.69 30.82
CA GLU A 46 55.50 -23.17 31.75
C GLU A 46 54.22 -22.30 31.66
N MET A 47 54.37 -20.99 31.42
CA MET A 47 53.25 -20.04 31.27
C MET A 47 52.89 -19.73 29.80
N LYS A 48 53.79 -20.00 28.85
CA LYS A 48 53.57 -19.77 27.42
C LYS A 48 53.62 -21.11 26.70
N GLY A 49 52.70 -21.32 25.74
CA GLY A 49 52.71 -22.49 24.88
C GLY A 49 54.07 -22.68 24.19
N TRP A 50 54.46 -23.92 23.90
CA TRP A 50 55.76 -24.23 23.33
C TRP A 50 55.85 -23.72 21.88
N TYR A 51 57.01 -23.19 21.49
CA TYR A 51 57.23 -22.61 20.16
C TYR A 51 58.68 -22.74 19.71
N PHE A 52 58.92 -22.58 18.42
CA PHE A 52 60.25 -22.42 17.84
C PHE A 52 60.62 -20.95 17.69
N SER A 53 61.89 -20.66 17.96
CA SER A 53 62.46 -19.32 17.83
C SER A 53 63.78 -19.38 17.09
N HIS A 54 64.01 -18.41 16.22
CA HIS A 54 65.30 -18.24 15.55
C HIS A 54 66.40 -17.89 16.55
N LEU A 55 67.64 -18.17 16.16
CA LEU A 55 68.82 -17.70 16.88
C LEU A 55 68.95 -16.17 16.78
N PRO A 56 69.50 -15.49 17.81
CA PRO A 56 69.82 -14.06 17.73
C PRO A 56 70.65 -13.74 16.49
N GLY A 57 70.25 -12.72 15.72
CA GLY A 57 70.88 -12.37 14.44
C GLY A 57 70.24 -13.01 13.20
N SER A 58 69.20 -13.84 13.39
CA SER A 58 68.37 -14.36 12.30
C SER A 58 66.89 -14.23 12.67
N ASP A 59 66.07 -13.73 11.75
CA ASP A 59 64.62 -13.77 11.84
C ASP A 59 64.01 -13.85 10.44
N CYS A 60 62.72 -14.20 10.37
CA CYS A 60 61.97 -14.10 9.14
C CYS A 60 60.50 -13.83 9.43
N ALA A 61 59.89 -12.92 8.67
CA ALA A 61 58.48 -12.56 8.85
C ALA A 61 57.51 -13.68 8.42
N LYS A 62 57.86 -14.42 7.35
CA LYS A 62 56.99 -15.43 6.71
C LYS A 62 57.04 -16.82 7.35
N GLY A 63 57.73 -16.96 8.48
CA GLY A 63 58.01 -18.27 9.10
C GLY A 63 56.77 -19.03 9.53
N PHE A 64 55.77 -18.32 10.07
CA PHE A 64 54.48 -18.91 10.46
C PHE A 64 53.66 -19.33 9.22
N GLU A 65 53.46 -18.40 8.29
CA GLU A 65 52.62 -18.61 7.10
C GLU A 65 53.12 -19.77 6.24
N THR A 66 54.43 -19.80 5.98
CA THR A 66 55.04 -20.89 5.19
C THR A 66 54.93 -22.23 5.92
N ALA A 67 55.08 -22.24 7.25
CA ALA A 67 54.92 -23.46 8.02
C ALA A 67 53.46 -23.95 8.02
N LEU A 68 52.49 -23.04 8.08
CA LEU A 68 51.07 -23.41 8.01
C LEU A 68 50.70 -23.99 6.64
N HIS A 69 51.16 -23.36 5.56
CA HIS A 69 50.97 -23.82 4.18
C HIS A 69 51.57 -25.21 3.95
N MET A 70 52.82 -25.42 4.40
CA MET A 70 53.48 -26.72 4.32
C MET A 70 52.77 -27.80 5.16
N LEU A 71 52.29 -27.45 6.36
CA LEU A 71 51.60 -28.40 7.23
C LEU A 71 50.26 -28.83 6.63
N ALA A 72 49.54 -27.89 6.03
CA ALA A 72 48.30 -28.18 5.33
C ALA A 72 48.51 -29.19 4.19
N LYS A 73 49.55 -28.99 3.37
CA LYS A 73 49.92 -29.95 2.31
C LYS A 73 50.30 -31.32 2.86
N GLN A 74 51.04 -31.36 3.97
CA GLN A 74 51.38 -32.63 4.63
C GLN A 74 50.11 -33.36 5.13
N ILE A 75 49.19 -32.64 5.77
CA ILE A 75 47.90 -33.19 6.20
C ILE A 75 47.12 -33.76 5.00
N LEU A 76 47.06 -33.05 3.87
CA LEU A 76 46.39 -33.54 2.66
C LEU A 76 47.05 -34.81 2.11
N LEU A 77 48.39 -34.91 2.12
CA LEU A 77 49.13 -36.10 1.73
C LEU A 77 48.91 -37.30 2.66
N ASP A 78 48.75 -37.03 3.96
CA ASP A 78 48.54 -38.05 4.99
C ASP A 78 47.11 -38.62 4.98
N HIS A 79 46.16 -37.95 4.31
CA HIS A 79 44.75 -38.35 4.23
C HIS A 79 44.35 -38.76 2.81
N ARG A 80 43.25 -39.51 2.71
CA ARG A 80 42.67 -40.00 1.45
C ARG A 80 41.23 -39.55 1.22
N HIS A 81 40.85 -38.49 1.91
CA HIS A 81 39.52 -37.91 1.80
C HIS A 81 39.51 -36.43 2.17
N LEU A 82 38.49 -35.73 1.70
CA LEU A 82 38.28 -34.31 1.97
C LEU A 82 36.78 -33.99 1.96
N ARG A 83 36.28 -33.38 3.03
CA ARG A 83 34.93 -32.82 3.04
C ARG A 83 34.91 -31.49 2.29
N VAL A 84 33.99 -31.35 1.34
CA VAL A 84 33.87 -30.21 0.44
C VAL A 84 32.51 -29.53 0.58
N PRO A 85 32.43 -28.19 0.44
CA PRO A 85 31.18 -27.46 0.60
C PRO A 85 30.21 -27.73 -0.55
N ALA A 86 28.92 -27.50 -0.29
CA ALA A 86 27.95 -27.36 -1.37
C ALA A 86 28.30 -26.17 -2.26
N LEU A 87 27.92 -26.26 -3.54
CA LEU A 87 28.01 -25.16 -4.51
C LEU A 87 26.60 -24.88 -5.03
N VAL A 88 26.15 -23.64 -4.88
CA VAL A 88 24.84 -23.19 -5.33
C VAL A 88 25.04 -21.95 -6.19
N CYS A 89 24.45 -21.96 -7.38
CA CYS A 89 24.36 -20.79 -8.23
C CYS A 89 23.19 -19.93 -7.73
N VAL A 90 23.51 -18.78 -7.15
CA VAL A 90 22.56 -17.79 -6.62
C VAL A 90 23.00 -16.40 -7.08
N ASP A 91 22.06 -15.47 -7.14
CA ASP A 91 22.35 -14.04 -7.27
C ASP A 91 22.40 -13.37 -5.89
N GLU A 92 23.39 -12.51 -5.67
CA GLU A 92 23.55 -11.77 -4.43
C GLU A 92 22.45 -10.69 -4.32
N GLY A 93 21.32 -11.05 -3.72
CA GLY A 93 20.18 -10.15 -3.51
C GLY A 93 18.83 -10.74 -3.92
N SER A 94 18.82 -11.90 -4.58
CA SER A 94 17.58 -12.61 -4.89
C SER A 94 17.13 -13.49 -3.71
N LEU A 95 15.82 -13.51 -3.47
CA LEU A 95 15.16 -14.45 -2.54
C LEU A 95 14.79 -15.79 -3.23
N GLU A 96 15.16 -15.94 -4.50
CA GLU A 96 14.84 -17.13 -5.30
C GLU A 96 15.67 -18.36 -4.89
N GLU A 97 15.10 -19.54 -5.14
CA GLU A 97 15.82 -20.80 -4.99
C GLU A 97 16.95 -20.89 -6.01
N GLY A 98 18.19 -20.88 -5.52
CA GLY A 98 19.37 -21.10 -6.33
C GLY A 98 19.39 -22.46 -7.03
N VAL A 99 20.24 -22.58 -8.04
CA VAL A 99 20.49 -23.86 -8.71
C VAL A 99 21.60 -24.59 -7.97
N MET A 100 21.26 -25.71 -7.31
CA MET A 100 22.25 -26.59 -6.70
C MET A 100 23.16 -27.17 -7.78
N VAL A 101 24.47 -26.89 -7.69
CA VAL A 101 25.50 -27.38 -8.61
C VAL A 101 26.19 -28.61 -8.03
N CYS A 102 26.46 -28.58 -6.73
CA CYS A 102 27.08 -29.67 -5.99
C CYS A 102 26.57 -29.70 -4.56
N ASP A 103 26.24 -30.88 -4.05
CA ASP A 103 25.94 -31.06 -2.63
C ASP A 103 27.23 -31.04 -1.78
N GLU A 104 27.09 -30.69 -0.51
CA GLU A 104 28.16 -30.93 0.47
C GLU A 104 28.38 -32.45 0.59
N HIS A 105 29.61 -32.89 0.38
CA HIS A 105 29.94 -34.31 0.47
C HIS A 105 31.41 -34.53 0.84
N VAL A 106 31.81 -35.80 0.96
CA VAL A 106 33.21 -36.20 1.19
C VAL A 106 33.73 -36.84 -0.09
N ILE A 107 34.82 -36.29 -0.63
CA ILE A 107 35.54 -36.85 -1.76
C ILE A 107 36.59 -37.82 -1.21
N HIS A 108 36.74 -38.99 -1.85
CA HIS A 108 37.73 -40.00 -1.52
C HIS A 108 38.64 -40.28 -2.71
N TRP A 109 39.92 -40.58 -2.46
CA TRP A 109 40.86 -40.98 -3.51
C TRP A 109 41.63 -42.25 -3.13
N ALA A 110 41.97 -43.06 -4.15
CA ALA A 110 42.51 -44.41 -3.95
C ALA A 110 44.03 -44.42 -3.68
N ALA A 111 44.79 -43.59 -4.40
CA ALA A 111 46.25 -43.46 -4.24
C ALA A 111 46.62 -42.39 -3.21
N ALA A 112 47.91 -42.15 -2.96
CA ALA A 112 48.32 -40.94 -2.27
C ALA A 112 48.24 -39.76 -3.26
N GLY A 113 47.82 -38.58 -2.80
CA GLY A 113 47.84 -37.38 -3.63
C GLY A 113 49.26 -36.87 -3.88
N GLU A 114 49.38 -35.88 -4.75
CA GLU A 114 50.66 -35.27 -5.13
C GLU A 114 50.68 -33.79 -4.75
N ALA A 115 51.67 -33.36 -3.98
CA ALA A 115 51.86 -31.96 -3.62
C ALA A 115 52.78 -31.25 -4.62
N GLU A 116 52.43 -30.02 -4.99
CA GLU A 116 53.21 -29.16 -5.88
C GLU A 116 53.58 -29.81 -7.23
N LYS A 117 52.69 -30.62 -7.79
CA LYS A 117 52.86 -31.27 -9.09
C LYS A 117 52.78 -30.23 -10.21
N TRP A 118 53.71 -30.27 -11.16
CA TRP A 118 53.59 -29.46 -12.37
C TRP A 118 52.60 -30.12 -13.34
N MET A 119 51.58 -29.39 -13.76
CA MET A 119 50.59 -29.87 -14.74
C MET A 119 50.05 -28.71 -15.57
N ASP A 120 50.04 -28.88 -16.91
CA ASP A 120 49.38 -28.01 -17.88
C ASP A 120 49.54 -26.50 -17.63
N GLY A 121 50.77 -26.08 -17.33
CA GLY A 121 51.14 -24.67 -17.14
C GLY A 121 50.95 -24.11 -15.73
N ILE A 122 50.40 -24.90 -14.80
CA ILE A 122 50.24 -24.53 -13.39
C ILE A 122 50.94 -25.51 -12.45
N ARG A 123 51.09 -25.08 -11.19
CA ARG A 123 51.59 -25.90 -10.09
C ARG A 123 50.63 -25.80 -8.91
N PRO A 124 49.65 -26.70 -8.80
CA PRO A 124 48.73 -26.69 -7.68
C PRO A 124 49.40 -27.10 -6.39
N ASP A 125 48.88 -26.65 -5.25
CA ASP A 125 49.42 -27.04 -3.94
C ASP A 125 49.25 -28.54 -3.68
N PHE A 126 48.13 -29.09 -4.11
CA PHE A 126 47.83 -30.52 -4.01
C PHE A 126 46.90 -30.97 -5.14
N VAL A 127 47.13 -32.18 -5.64
CA VAL A 127 46.30 -32.85 -6.66
C VAL A 127 45.98 -34.26 -6.18
N ALA A 128 44.71 -34.64 -6.25
CA ALA A 128 44.25 -36.00 -5.96
C ALA A 128 43.54 -36.60 -7.17
N ASP A 129 43.77 -37.89 -7.42
CA ASP A 129 43.03 -38.67 -8.41
C ASP A 129 41.86 -39.38 -7.72
N CYS A 130 40.65 -38.91 -7.99
CA CYS A 130 39.41 -39.42 -7.39
C CYS A 130 38.79 -40.57 -8.21
N GLY A 131 39.48 -41.03 -9.26
CA GLY A 131 39.09 -42.14 -10.13
C GLY A 131 38.40 -41.68 -11.42
N ASP A 132 37.30 -40.93 -11.30
CA ASP A 132 36.55 -40.38 -12.43
C ASP A 132 37.04 -38.98 -12.85
N GLN A 133 37.63 -38.23 -11.92
CA GLN A 133 38.20 -36.91 -12.16
C GLN A 133 39.35 -36.60 -11.19
N LEU A 134 40.19 -35.65 -11.58
CA LEU A 134 41.17 -35.05 -10.68
C LEU A 134 40.49 -34.02 -9.77
N LEU A 135 41.04 -33.81 -8.58
CA LEU A 135 40.72 -32.71 -7.68
C LEU A 135 41.97 -31.86 -7.48
N ILE A 136 41.87 -30.57 -7.75
CA ILE A 136 42.89 -29.58 -7.43
C ILE A 136 42.55 -28.91 -6.10
N VAL A 137 43.56 -28.77 -5.23
CA VAL A 137 43.43 -28.02 -3.98
C VAL A 137 44.50 -26.94 -3.89
N GLU A 138 44.06 -25.72 -3.61
CA GLU A 138 44.90 -24.55 -3.33
C GLU A 138 44.80 -24.16 -1.86
N VAL A 139 45.93 -23.91 -1.21
CA VAL A 139 45.94 -23.51 0.21
C VAL A 139 46.35 -22.05 0.32
N VAL A 140 45.45 -21.22 0.84
CA VAL A 140 45.68 -19.78 1.03
C VAL A 140 46.01 -19.50 2.49
N VAL A 141 47.05 -18.72 2.72
CA VAL A 141 47.43 -18.23 4.07
C VAL A 141 47.57 -16.72 4.09
N THR A 142 48.16 -16.12 3.07
CA THR A 142 48.29 -14.65 2.96
C THR A 142 48.11 -14.10 1.55
N HIS A 143 48.25 -14.92 0.52
CA HIS A 143 48.07 -14.52 -0.86
C HIS A 143 47.02 -15.42 -1.50
N GLU A 144 45.96 -14.81 -1.99
CA GLU A 144 44.99 -15.48 -2.85
C GLU A 144 45.65 -15.92 -4.17
N PRO A 145 45.12 -16.95 -4.85
CA PRO A 145 45.56 -17.31 -6.19
C PRO A 145 45.47 -16.10 -7.13
N ASP A 146 46.51 -15.86 -7.93
CA ASP A 146 46.47 -14.76 -8.89
C ASP A 146 45.48 -15.02 -10.03
N SER A 147 45.07 -13.96 -10.72
CA SER A 147 44.08 -14.03 -11.81
C SER A 147 44.54 -14.92 -12.98
N ASN A 148 45.85 -15.05 -13.21
CA ASN A 148 46.40 -15.91 -14.26
C ASN A 148 46.21 -17.39 -13.91
N LYS A 149 46.39 -17.75 -12.64
CA LYS A 149 46.20 -19.09 -12.11
C LYS A 149 44.72 -19.48 -12.12
N LEU A 150 43.83 -18.56 -11.73
CA LEU A 150 42.38 -18.78 -11.81
C LEU A 150 41.92 -19.03 -13.25
N ALA A 151 42.40 -18.24 -14.22
CA ALA A 151 42.07 -18.44 -15.63
C ALA A 151 42.58 -19.79 -16.19
N HIS A 152 43.74 -20.26 -15.74
CA HIS A 152 44.23 -21.60 -16.11
C HIS A 152 43.39 -22.72 -15.47
N LEU A 153 43.02 -22.58 -14.20
CA LEU A 153 42.14 -23.56 -13.53
C LEU A 153 40.80 -23.71 -14.25
N ASP A 154 40.23 -22.60 -14.72
CA ASP A 154 39.00 -22.58 -15.52
C ASP A 154 39.17 -23.34 -16.85
N CYS A 155 40.28 -23.10 -17.56
CA CYS A 155 40.58 -23.80 -18.81
C CYS A 155 40.80 -25.31 -18.68
N LEU A 156 41.27 -25.79 -17.51
CA LEU A 156 41.49 -27.22 -17.29
C LEU A 156 40.19 -28.00 -17.10
N ALA A 157 39.10 -27.31 -16.76
CA ALA A 157 37.81 -27.92 -16.43
C ALA A 157 37.90 -29.00 -15.34
N ILE A 158 38.88 -28.89 -14.44
CA ILE A 158 39.09 -29.79 -13.29
C ILE A 158 38.56 -29.11 -12.03
N PRO A 159 37.75 -29.78 -11.19
CA PRO A 159 37.32 -29.22 -9.91
C PRO A 159 38.50 -28.69 -9.09
N ALA A 160 38.42 -27.42 -8.72
CA ALA A 160 39.47 -26.73 -7.98
C ALA A 160 38.88 -26.13 -6.71
N LEU A 161 39.44 -26.52 -5.56
CA LEU A 161 38.98 -26.10 -4.25
C LEU A 161 40.05 -25.25 -3.56
N GLU A 162 39.66 -24.11 -3.03
CA GLU A 162 40.50 -23.34 -2.13
C GLU A 162 40.25 -23.75 -0.68
N ILE A 163 41.32 -23.82 0.11
CA ILE A 163 41.28 -23.91 1.57
C ILE A 163 41.95 -22.65 2.11
N ASP A 164 41.15 -21.74 2.64
CA ASP A 164 41.62 -20.52 3.29
C ASP A 164 41.95 -20.78 4.76
N LEU A 165 43.20 -20.51 5.11
CA LEU A 165 43.79 -20.62 6.44
C LEU A 165 44.35 -19.27 6.92
N SER A 166 43.98 -18.16 6.28
CA SER A 166 44.45 -16.81 6.61
C SER A 166 43.99 -16.33 7.99
N ASP A 167 42.86 -16.86 8.48
CA ASP A 167 42.28 -16.59 9.80
C ASP A 167 42.88 -17.44 10.93
N VAL A 168 43.76 -18.41 10.60
CA VAL A 168 44.25 -19.38 11.58
C VAL A 168 45.22 -18.74 12.58
N ALA A 169 44.88 -18.88 13.86
CA ALA A 169 45.68 -18.39 14.97
C ALA A 169 47.03 -19.11 15.10
N ARG A 170 48.03 -18.41 15.63
CA ARG A 170 49.42 -18.92 15.76
C ARG A 170 49.62 -20.02 16.79
N ASP A 171 48.65 -20.27 17.64
CA ASP A 171 48.66 -21.30 18.66
C ASP A 171 47.82 -22.54 18.27
N VAL A 172 47.39 -22.62 17.01
CA VAL A 172 46.67 -23.76 16.43
C VAL A 172 47.42 -25.08 16.65
N THR A 173 46.67 -26.13 16.96
CA THR A 173 47.19 -27.50 17.09
C THR A 173 47.07 -28.26 15.77
N VAL A 174 47.87 -29.32 15.59
CA VAL A 174 47.78 -30.19 14.41
C VAL A 174 46.39 -30.79 14.28
N ASP A 175 45.79 -31.26 15.38
CA ASP A 175 44.44 -31.84 15.37
C ASP A 175 43.34 -30.83 15.00
N ALA A 176 43.47 -29.58 15.45
CA ALA A 176 42.51 -28.53 15.11
C ALA A 176 42.63 -28.17 13.62
N LEU A 177 43.86 -28.06 13.11
CA LEU A 177 44.12 -27.79 11.70
C LEU A 177 43.69 -28.96 10.81
N THR A 178 43.93 -30.20 11.24
CA THR A 178 43.52 -31.41 10.51
C THR A 178 42.01 -31.45 10.38
N ARG A 179 41.26 -31.24 11.47
CA ARG A 179 39.79 -31.16 11.40
C ARG A 179 39.31 -30.04 10.48
N ARG A 180 39.93 -28.86 10.56
CA ARG A 180 39.63 -27.71 9.69
C ARG A 180 39.80 -28.06 8.21
N ILE A 181 40.90 -28.75 7.88
CA ILE A 181 41.26 -29.10 6.51
C ILE A 181 40.47 -30.30 6.01
N ILE A 182 40.29 -31.37 6.78
CA ILE A 182 39.76 -32.64 6.29
C ILE A 182 38.27 -32.80 6.56
N ASP A 183 37.83 -32.48 7.78
CA ASP A 183 36.52 -32.92 8.30
C ASP A 183 35.42 -31.86 8.23
N THR A 184 35.77 -30.61 7.92
CA THR A 184 34.84 -29.46 7.91
C THR A 184 34.83 -28.74 6.58
N VAL A 185 33.75 -28.01 6.29
CA VAL A 185 33.60 -27.18 5.08
C VAL A 185 33.94 -25.70 5.27
N ILE A 186 34.14 -25.28 6.52
CA ILE A 186 34.46 -23.89 6.84
C ILE A 186 35.70 -23.50 6.03
N GLY A 187 35.85 -22.23 5.61
CA GLY A 187 37.05 -21.75 4.89
C GLY A 187 37.39 -22.53 3.62
N LYS A 188 36.42 -23.21 3.03
CA LYS A 188 36.57 -23.87 1.73
C LYS A 188 35.63 -23.21 0.74
N ARG A 189 36.12 -22.98 -0.46
CA ARG A 189 35.30 -22.54 -1.60
C ARG A 189 35.75 -23.21 -2.86
N TRP A 190 34.81 -23.51 -3.75
CA TRP A 190 35.14 -23.92 -5.10
C TRP A 190 35.65 -22.71 -5.88
N LEU A 191 36.87 -22.82 -6.40
CA LEU A 191 37.42 -21.87 -7.38
C LEU A 191 36.89 -22.18 -8.78
N PHE A 192 36.70 -23.47 -9.06
CA PHE A 192 36.08 -23.97 -10.27
C PHE A 192 35.35 -25.29 -9.97
N TYR A 193 34.20 -25.50 -10.62
CA TYR A 193 33.48 -26.77 -10.56
C TYR A 193 32.79 -27.06 -11.92
N PRO A 194 32.97 -28.26 -12.51
CA PRO A 194 32.27 -28.65 -13.73
C PRO A 194 30.75 -28.59 -13.54
N GLY A 195 30.00 -28.00 -14.49
CA GLY A 195 28.57 -27.80 -14.35
C GLY A 195 28.15 -26.40 -13.86
N TRP A 196 29.11 -25.55 -13.45
CA TRP A 196 28.81 -24.18 -13.03
C TRP A 196 28.20 -23.35 -14.16
N ALA A 197 28.75 -23.43 -15.38
CA ALA A 197 28.25 -22.69 -16.54
C ALA A 197 26.82 -23.13 -16.93
N GLU A 198 26.53 -24.42 -16.86
CA GLU A 198 25.21 -24.98 -17.11
C GLU A 198 24.20 -24.53 -16.03
N ALA A 199 24.61 -24.54 -14.76
CA ALA A 199 23.79 -24.04 -13.66
C ALA A 199 23.48 -22.54 -13.81
N GLN A 200 24.48 -21.74 -14.19
CA GLN A 200 24.30 -20.32 -14.52
C GLN A 200 23.31 -20.13 -15.66
N ALA A 201 23.41 -20.90 -16.74
CA ALA A 201 22.48 -20.80 -17.87
C ALA A 201 21.03 -21.14 -17.45
N VAL A 202 20.84 -22.18 -16.63
CA VAL A 202 19.51 -22.52 -16.09
C VAL A 202 18.97 -21.42 -15.19
N PHE A 203 19.81 -20.88 -14.31
CA PHE A 203 19.44 -19.79 -13.41
C PHE A 203 19.03 -18.53 -14.19
N ASP A 204 19.83 -18.14 -15.20
CA ASP A 204 19.56 -17.01 -16.08
C ASP A 204 18.22 -17.14 -16.82
N VAL A 205 17.87 -18.35 -17.27
CA VAL A 205 16.59 -18.61 -17.92
C VAL A 205 15.44 -18.43 -16.93
N ARG A 206 15.53 -19.05 -15.73
CA ARG A 206 14.50 -18.91 -14.69
C ARG A 206 14.26 -17.44 -14.31
N ARG A 207 15.35 -16.69 -14.15
CA ARG A 207 15.32 -15.26 -13.84
C ARG A 207 14.61 -14.45 -14.92
N ARG A 208 14.93 -14.70 -16.20
CA ARG A 208 14.25 -14.03 -17.33
C ARG A 208 12.76 -14.38 -17.40
N GLU A 209 12.40 -15.63 -17.14
CA GLU A 209 11.00 -16.05 -17.09
C GLU A 209 10.24 -15.35 -15.95
N GLU A 210 10.86 -15.22 -14.78
CA GLU A 210 10.25 -14.53 -13.64
C GLU A 210 10.11 -13.02 -13.88
N GLU A 211 11.14 -12.36 -14.39
CA GLU A 211 11.07 -10.95 -14.78
C GLU A 211 9.95 -10.70 -15.79
N ALA A 212 9.83 -11.55 -16.82
CA ALA A 212 8.76 -11.46 -17.80
C ALA A 212 7.37 -11.62 -17.16
N ARG A 213 7.22 -12.58 -16.22
CA ARG A 213 5.96 -12.74 -15.46
C ARG A 213 5.61 -11.50 -14.66
N LEU A 214 6.57 -10.93 -13.94
CA LEU A 214 6.35 -9.72 -13.13
C LEU A 214 6.03 -8.49 -13.99
N GLU A 215 6.66 -8.38 -15.17
CA GLU A 215 6.33 -7.33 -16.14
C GLU A 215 4.91 -7.49 -16.71
N GLU A 216 4.50 -8.71 -17.05
CA GLU A 216 3.14 -9.02 -17.51
C GLU A 216 2.08 -8.70 -16.45
N ASP A 217 2.29 -9.17 -15.21
CA ASP A 217 1.40 -8.88 -14.07
C ASP A 217 1.32 -7.37 -13.80
N GLY A 218 2.47 -6.68 -13.83
CA GLY A 218 2.53 -5.23 -13.68
C GLY A 218 1.74 -4.49 -14.76
N ALA A 219 1.89 -4.91 -16.02
CA ALA A 219 1.15 -4.33 -17.14
C ALA A 219 -0.37 -4.58 -17.04
N GLU A 220 -0.80 -5.75 -16.55
CA GLU A 220 -2.21 -6.05 -16.34
C GLU A 220 -2.84 -5.12 -15.28
N ILE A 221 -2.16 -4.96 -14.14
CA ILE A 221 -2.57 -4.07 -13.05
C ILE A 221 -2.65 -2.61 -13.55
N GLU A 222 -1.64 -2.14 -14.27
CA GLU A 222 -1.65 -0.80 -14.85
C GLU A 222 -2.80 -0.59 -15.83
N ALA A 223 -3.11 -1.60 -16.66
CA ALA A 223 -4.21 -1.58 -17.61
C ALA A 223 -5.58 -1.58 -16.90
N GLU A 224 -5.73 -2.31 -15.80
CA GLU A 224 -6.93 -2.25 -14.94
C GLU A 224 -7.12 -0.84 -14.36
N TYR A 225 -6.10 -0.28 -13.72
CA TYR A 225 -6.19 1.09 -13.19
C TYR A 225 -6.45 2.14 -14.29
N ALA A 226 -5.89 1.96 -15.48
CA ALA A 226 -6.17 2.84 -16.62
C ALA A 226 -7.65 2.76 -17.04
N ARG A 227 -8.25 1.56 -17.05
CA ARG A 227 -9.68 1.35 -17.34
C ARG A 227 -10.57 2.04 -16.31
N GLU A 228 -10.27 1.88 -15.02
CA GLU A 228 -11.01 2.54 -13.95
C GLU A 228 -10.94 4.07 -14.03
N ARG A 229 -9.74 4.64 -14.23
CA ARG A 229 -9.55 6.08 -14.41
C ARG A 229 -10.33 6.61 -15.62
N ALA A 230 -10.34 5.86 -16.72
CA ALA A 230 -11.10 6.22 -17.91
C ALA A 230 -12.61 6.21 -17.66
N LEU A 231 -13.13 5.24 -16.91
CA LEU A 231 -14.54 5.17 -16.52
C LEU A 231 -14.92 6.35 -15.62
N ALA A 232 -14.17 6.60 -14.55
CA ALA A 232 -14.41 7.72 -13.64
C ALA A 232 -14.37 9.08 -14.37
N ARG A 233 -13.48 9.24 -15.36
CA ARG A 233 -13.43 10.44 -16.21
C ARG A 233 -14.70 10.59 -17.06
N ARG A 234 -15.19 9.49 -17.65
CA ARG A 234 -16.44 9.49 -18.45
C ARG A 234 -17.64 9.85 -17.58
N GLU A 235 -17.75 9.28 -16.38
CA GLU A 235 -18.84 9.58 -15.45
C GLU A 235 -18.85 11.05 -15.02
N ARG A 236 -17.68 11.59 -14.63
CA ARG A 236 -17.54 13.02 -14.29
C ARG A 236 -17.92 13.92 -15.46
N ALA A 237 -17.48 13.56 -16.67
CA ALA A 237 -17.82 14.30 -17.88
C ALA A 237 -19.34 14.24 -18.17
N ALA A 238 -19.97 13.09 -17.98
CA ALA A 238 -21.41 12.92 -18.16
C ALA A 238 -22.20 13.77 -17.15
N ILE A 239 -21.82 13.77 -15.87
CA ILE A 239 -22.44 14.59 -14.82
C ILE A 239 -22.28 16.08 -15.15
N ALA A 240 -21.08 16.51 -15.54
CA ALA A 240 -20.83 17.90 -15.94
C ALA A 240 -21.69 18.31 -17.15
N ALA A 241 -21.76 17.46 -18.17
CA ALA A 241 -22.58 17.69 -19.36
C ALA A 241 -24.07 17.80 -19.02
N GLN A 242 -24.59 16.94 -18.12
CA GLN A 242 -25.96 17.02 -17.64
C GLN A 242 -26.25 18.33 -16.91
N ARG A 243 -25.35 18.76 -16.00
CA ARG A 243 -25.49 20.04 -15.29
C ARG A 243 -25.46 21.24 -16.24
N ASP A 244 -24.56 21.22 -17.22
CA ASP A 244 -24.46 22.26 -18.24
C ASP A 244 -25.70 22.31 -19.14
N ALA A 245 -26.22 21.14 -19.57
CA ALA A 245 -27.45 21.06 -20.33
C ALA A 245 -28.66 21.60 -19.54
N ALA A 246 -28.76 21.26 -18.24
CA ALA A 246 -29.79 21.80 -17.36
C ALA A 246 -29.68 23.33 -17.20
N ARG A 247 -28.45 23.85 -17.00
CA ARG A 247 -28.19 25.30 -16.92
C ARG A 247 -28.62 26.01 -18.21
N ARG A 248 -28.22 25.49 -19.38
CA ARG A 248 -28.61 26.05 -20.69
C ARG A 248 -30.12 26.04 -20.90
N LYS A 249 -30.81 24.98 -20.47
CA LYS A 249 -32.28 24.88 -20.55
C LYS A 249 -32.96 25.94 -19.68
N ILE A 250 -32.50 26.12 -18.44
CA ILE A 250 -33.01 27.16 -17.52
C ILE A 250 -32.78 28.55 -18.12
N GLU A 251 -31.58 28.84 -18.59
CA GLU A 251 -31.26 30.15 -19.17
C GLU A 251 -32.09 30.45 -20.42
N ARG A 252 -32.31 29.46 -21.30
CA ARG A 252 -33.20 29.61 -22.45
C ARG A 252 -34.63 29.95 -22.02
N ALA A 253 -35.15 29.28 -20.99
CA ALA A 253 -36.49 29.55 -20.46
C ALA A 253 -36.59 30.93 -19.80
N ASN A 254 -35.56 31.35 -19.07
CA ASN A 254 -35.48 32.68 -18.48
C ASN A 254 -35.39 33.78 -19.54
N LYS A 255 -34.59 33.58 -20.59
CA LYS A 255 -34.50 34.50 -21.73
C LYS A 255 -35.86 34.72 -22.39
N LEU A 256 -36.59 33.63 -22.66
CA LEU A 256 -37.95 33.71 -23.23
C LEU A 256 -38.91 34.46 -22.29
N PHE A 257 -38.85 34.19 -20.98
CA PHE A 257 -39.69 34.86 -20.00
C PHE A 257 -39.37 36.35 -19.84
N ARG A 258 -38.08 36.74 -19.92
CA ARG A 258 -37.64 38.15 -19.91
C ARG A 258 -38.19 38.92 -21.11
N GLN A 259 -38.23 38.29 -22.28
CA GLN A 259 -38.70 38.89 -23.53
C GLN A 259 -40.23 38.96 -23.65
N ALA A 260 -40.97 38.21 -22.83
CA ALA A 260 -42.42 38.22 -22.86
C ALA A 260 -43.00 39.56 -22.35
N PRO A 261 -44.11 40.06 -22.93
CA PRO A 261 -44.84 41.18 -22.36
C PRO A 261 -45.46 40.79 -21.01
N ASP A 262 -45.80 41.78 -20.20
CA ASP A 262 -46.35 41.55 -18.85
C ASP A 262 -47.66 40.74 -18.85
N ALA A 263 -48.50 40.86 -19.89
CA ALA A 263 -49.67 40.00 -20.09
C ALA A 263 -49.28 38.50 -20.24
N GLY A 264 -48.24 38.20 -21.02
CA GLY A 264 -47.75 36.83 -21.21
C GLY A 264 -47.07 36.26 -19.96
N LYS A 265 -46.37 37.10 -19.19
CA LYS A 265 -45.84 36.70 -17.87
C LYS A 265 -46.97 36.36 -16.90
N THR A 266 -48.03 37.16 -16.92
CA THR A 266 -49.21 36.96 -16.08
C THR A 266 -49.94 35.68 -16.43
N GLU A 267 -50.18 35.41 -17.72
CA GLU A 267 -50.79 34.16 -18.19
C GLU A 267 -49.97 32.93 -17.76
N PHE A 268 -48.64 32.99 -17.92
CA PHE A 268 -47.73 31.94 -17.43
C PHE A 268 -47.89 31.70 -15.92
N LEU A 269 -47.95 32.77 -15.12
CA LEU A 269 -48.08 32.68 -13.67
C LEU A 269 -49.46 32.17 -13.26
N ALA A 270 -50.53 32.63 -13.92
CA ALA A 270 -51.89 32.20 -13.65
C ALA A 270 -52.05 30.69 -13.88
N GLY A 271 -51.51 30.18 -15.00
CA GLY A 271 -51.49 28.75 -15.28
C GLY A 271 -50.66 27.93 -14.29
N LYS A 272 -49.59 28.50 -13.70
CA LYS A 272 -48.75 27.81 -12.72
C LYS A 272 -49.29 27.87 -11.29
N LEU A 273 -49.97 28.95 -10.92
CA LEU A 273 -50.61 29.12 -9.63
C LEU A 273 -52.01 28.48 -9.58
N GLY A 274 -52.61 28.22 -10.76
CA GLY A 274 -53.95 27.67 -10.88
C GLY A 274 -55.06 28.67 -10.51
N LEU A 275 -54.77 29.97 -10.56
CA LEU A 275 -55.69 31.07 -10.25
C LEU A 275 -55.53 32.18 -11.29
N ALA A 276 -56.64 32.80 -11.69
CA ALA A 276 -56.60 33.99 -12.54
C ALA A 276 -55.96 35.18 -11.80
N GLU A 277 -55.41 36.16 -12.53
CA GLU A 277 -54.68 37.28 -11.94
C GLU A 277 -55.52 38.09 -10.93
N GLN A 278 -56.82 38.25 -11.23
CA GLN A 278 -57.76 38.96 -10.35
C GLN A 278 -57.91 38.28 -8.97
N ASP A 279 -57.71 36.97 -8.91
CA ASP A 279 -57.91 36.14 -7.72
C ASP A 279 -56.59 35.91 -6.96
N TRP A 280 -55.48 36.44 -7.48
CA TRP A 280 -54.22 36.40 -6.75
C TRP A 280 -54.32 37.21 -5.46
N PRO A 281 -53.68 36.74 -4.37
CA PRO A 281 -53.69 37.41 -3.07
C PRO A 281 -53.44 38.92 -3.19
N PRO A 282 -54.22 39.77 -2.46
CA PRO A 282 -54.01 41.22 -2.45
C PRO A 282 -52.61 41.64 -2.01
N LEU A 283 -51.90 40.76 -1.30
CA LEU A 283 -50.52 40.97 -0.90
C LEU A 283 -49.56 41.07 -2.10
N PHE A 284 -49.87 40.45 -3.25
CA PHE A 284 -49.08 40.62 -4.48
C PHE A 284 -49.37 41.99 -5.10
N GLY A 285 -48.31 42.75 -5.40
CA GLY A 285 -48.39 44.15 -5.82
C GLY A 285 -48.28 45.14 -4.66
N SER A 286 -48.03 44.66 -3.44
CA SER A 286 -47.78 45.53 -2.29
C SER A 286 -46.57 46.43 -2.52
N LYS A 287 -46.66 47.67 -2.04
CA LYS A 287 -45.57 48.64 -2.13
C LYS A 287 -44.38 48.15 -1.30
N VAL A 288 -43.30 47.81 -1.99
CA VAL A 288 -41.99 47.49 -1.40
C VAL A 288 -40.98 48.52 -1.86
N ARG A 289 -39.94 48.79 -1.05
CA ARG A 289 -38.87 49.69 -1.47
C ARG A 289 -38.20 49.12 -2.71
N TRP A 290 -37.89 50.00 -3.66
CA TRP A 290 -37.19 49.63 -4.90
C TRP A 290 -37.90 48.56 -5.76
N ALA A 291 -39.23 48.48 -5.70
CA ALA A 291 -40.00 47.55 -6.54
C ALA A 291 -39.73 47.71 -8.06
N SER A 292 -39.36 48.92 -8.50
CA SER A 292 -38.98 49.25 -9.87
C SER A 292 -37.59 48.75 -10.28
N ALA A 293 -36.82 48.16 -9.37
CA ALA A 293 -35.54 47.50 -9.68
C ALA A 293 -35.73 46.34 -10.67
N VAL A 294 -36.89 45.69 -10.63
CA VAL A 294 -37.30 44.65 -11.58
C VAL A 294 -38.14 45.29 -12.68
N LYS A 295 -37.75 45.10 -13.95
CA LYS A 295 -38.48 45.63 -15.12
C LYS A 295 -39.74 44.80 -15.43
N ALA A 296 -40.67 44.76 -14.49
CA ALA A 296 -42.00 44.17 -14.59
C ALA A 296 -42.90 44.78 -13.50
N HIS A 297 -44.22 44.72 -13.68
CA HIS A 297 -45.13 45.15 -12.62
C HIS A 297 -44.89 44.40 -11.30
N ALA A 298 -44.97 45.10 -10.15
CA ALA A 298 -44.63 44.54 -8.84
C ALA A 298 -45.43 43.27 -8.50
N ARG A 299 -46.71 43.26 -8.91
CA ARG A 299 -47.60 42.11 -8.73
C ARG A 299 -47.10 40.84 -9.43
N ILE A 300 -46.45 40.99 -10.59
CA ILE A 300 -45.96 39.87 -11.40
C ILE A 300 -44.73 39.23 -10.76
N TRP A 301 -43.68 40.01 -10.45
CA TRP A 301 -42.46 39.42 -9.90
C TRP A 301 -42.65 38.91 -8.47
N GLN A 302 -43.50 39.55 -7.67
CA GLN A 302 -43.87 39.07 -6.33
C GLN A 302 -44.62 37.72 -6.41
N ALA A 303 -45.56 37.58 -7.36
CA ALA A 303 -46.24 36.32 -7.62
C ALA A 303 -45.28 35.24 -8.14
N ASP A 304 -44.31 35.58 -9.01
CA ASP A 304 -43.32 34.62 -9.51
C ASP A 304 -42.35 34.14 -8.41
N VAL A 305 -41.95 35.05 -7.51
CA VAL A 305 -41.17 34.69 -6.30
C VAL A 305 -41.97 33.72 -5.44
N PHE A 306 -43.23 34.04 -5.13
CA PHE A 306 -44.07 33.15 -4.35
C PHE A 306 -44.22 31.79 -5.04
N ARG A 307 -44.55 31.77 -6.33
CA ARG A 307 -44.67 30.55 -7.15
C ARG A 307 -43.40 29.69 -7.12
N ARG A 308 -42.22 30.32 -7.22
CA ARG A 308 -40.93 29.61 -7.32
C ARG A 308 -40.47 29.06 -5.98
N PHE A 309 -40.58 29.86 -4.92
CA PHE A 309 -39.90 29.61 -3.66
C PHE A 309 -40.82 29.12 -2.55
N ILE A 310 -42.11 29.40 -2.65
CA ILE A 310 -43.06 29.16 -1.57
C ILE A 310 -44.12 28.17 -2.01
N TYR A 311 -44.76 28.37 -3.15
CA TYR A 311 -45.89 27.56 -3.61
C TYR A 311 -45.54 26.06 -3.75
N ARG A 312 -46.23 25.22 -2.95
CA ARG A 312 -46.07 23.75 -2.86
C ARG A 312 -44.62 23.30 -2.57
N GLN A 313 -43.88 24.06 -1.77
CA GLN A 313 -42.48 23.79 -1.44
C GLN A 313 -42.23 23.21 -0.05
N ARG A 314 -43.23 23.16 0.85
CA ARG A 314 -43.04 22.79 2.27
C ARG A 314 -42.52 21.35 2.44
N GLY A 315 -42.93 20.42 1.56
CA GLY A 315 -42.42 19.03 1.55
C GLY A 315 -41.22 18.76 0.63
N LYS A 316 -40.71 19.77 -0.11
CA LYS A 316 -39.63 19.58 -1.10
C LYS A 316 -38.28 20.14 -0.66
N ARG A 317 -38.26 21.02 0.33
CA ARG A 317 -37.06 21.62 0.88
C ARG A 317 -36.74 21.01 2.24
N ALA A 318 -36.15 19.81 2.23
CA ALA A 318 -35.48 19.30 3.42
C ALA A 318 -34.21 20.14 3.62
N ALA A 319 -34.22 21.04 4.60
CA ALA A 319 -33.03 21.76 5.11
C ALA A 319 -32.28 22.72 4.13
N SER A 320 -32.99 23.56 3.36
CA SER A 320 -32.35 24.75 2.75
C SER A 320 -33.16 26.00 3.06
N GLU A 321 -32.60 26.86 3.89
CA GLU A 321 -33.18 28.15 4.29
C GLU A 321 -33.47 29.02 3.06
N LEU A 322 -34.66 29.62 3.03
CA LEU A 322 -35.01 30.57 1.99
C LEU A 322 -34.33 31.91 2.31
N THR A 323 -33.22 32.21 1.63
CA THR A 323 -32.49 33.46 1.82
C THR A 323 -32.91 34.54 0.83
N VAL A 324 -32.76 35.80 1.24
CA VAL A 324 -32.95 36.97 0.37
C VAL A 324 -32.02 36.91 -0.83
N GLU A 325 -30.75 36.56 -0.61
CA GLU A 325 -29.71 36.49 -1.63
C GLU A 325 -30.08 35.48 -2.72
N CYS A 326 -30.58 34.30 -2.35
CA CYS A 326 -31.01 33.27 -3.30
C CYS A 326 -32.18 33.76 -4.18
N VAL A 327 -33.14 34.46 -3.59
CA VAL A 327 -34.30 35.01 -4.33
C VAL A 327 -33.87 36.17 -5.22
N ALA A 328 -33.01 37.07 -4.72
CA ALA A 328 -32.49 38.19 -5.49
C ALA A 328 -31.65 37.72 -6.69
N GLU A 329 -30.76 36.75 -6.50
CA GLU A 329 -29.96 36.14 -7.58
C GLU A 329 -30.85 35.45 -8.62
N TRP A 330 -31.89 34.74 -8.19
CA TRP A 330 -32.84 34.16 -9.14
C TRP A 330 -33.60 35.24 -9.93
N LEU A 331 -34.00 36.34 -9.28
CA LEU A 331 -34.67 37.46 -9.95
C LEU A 331 -33.78 38.13 -10.99
N THR A 332 -32.48 38.28 -10.76
CA THR A 332 -31.55 38.84 -11.78
C THR A 332 -31.39 37.93 -12.99
N GLN A 333 -31.53 36.62 -12.83
CA GLN A 333 -31.54 35.67 -13.94
C GLN A 333 -32.91 35.64 -14.67
N ARG A 334 -33.99 35.79 -13.91
CA ARG A 334 -35.39 35.63 -14.37
C ARG A 334 -35.96 36.90 -15.03
N TYR A 335 -35.53 38.08 -14.59
CA TYR A 335 -36.01 39.38 -15.05
C TYR A 335 -34.87 40.27 -15.52
N GLU A 336 -35.17 41.29 -16.32
CA GLU A 336 -34.23 42.38 -16.57
C GLU A 336 -34.17 43.27 -15.34
N VAL A 337 -32.99 43.37 -14.71
CA VAL A 337 -32.73 44.20 -13.53
C VAL A 337 -31.75 45.29 -13.92
N LEU A 338 -32.05 46.54 -13.58
CA LEU A 338 -31.19 47.67 -13.91
C LEU A 338 -29.83 47.53 -13.17
N PRO A 339 -28.68 47.75 -13.82
CA PRO A 339 -27.36 47.63 -13.17
C PRO A 339 -27.22 48.50 -11.91
N SER A 340 -27.84 49.69 -11.93
CA SER A 340 -27.90 50.63 -10.79
C SER A 340 -28.75 50.14 -9.61
N ALA A 341 -29.56 49.10 -9.80
CA ALA A 341 -30.49 48.56 -8.80
C ALA A 341 -30.03 47.23 -8.17
N SER A 342 -28.84 46.73 -8.54
CA SER A 342 -28.28 45.46 -8.04
C SER A 342 -28.14 45.41 -6.51
N ARG A 343 -27.79 46.52 -5.86
CA ARG A 343 -27.74 46.64 -4.38
C ARG A 343 -29.12 46.87 -3.74
N SER A 344 -30.10 47.30 -4.53
CA SER A 344 -31.45 47.66 -4.08
C SER A 344 -32.44 46.49 -4.17
N LEU A 345 -32.17 45.52 -5.05
CA LEU A 345 -33.00 44.34 -5.24
C LEU A 345 -33.13 43.45 -3.98
N PRO A 346 -32.05 43.15 -3.23
CA PRO A 346 -32.17 42.42 -1.96
C PRO A 346 -33.10 43.12 -0.97
N VAL A 347 -33.13 44.46 -0.96
CA VAL A 347 -34.03 45.24 -0.08
C VAL A 347 -35.49 45.08 -0.50
N ALA A 348 -35.78 45.09 -1.81
CA ALA A 348 -37.13 44.85 -2.32
C ALA A 348 -37.62 43.43 -1.99
N VAL A 349 -36.74 42.43 -2.13
CA VAL A 349 -37.00 41.03 -1.78
C VAL A 349 -37.24 40.89 -0.29
N TRP A 350 -36.40 41.50 0.55
CA TRP A 350 -36.55 41.51 2.00
C TRP A 350 -37.90 42.07 2.45
N ASP A 351 -38.32 43.22 1.91
CA ASP A 351 -39.59 43.85 2.23
C ASP A 351 -40.77 42.93 1.87
N PHE A 352 -40.71 42.28 0.71
CA PHE A 352 -41.74 41.35 0.27
C PHE A 352 -41.78 40.08 1.13
N MET A 353 -40.63 39.49 1.46
CA MET A 353 -40.54 38.31 2.33
C MET A 353 -41.00 38.63 3.76
N SER A 354 -40.68 39.82 4.28
CA SER A 354 -41.17 40.31 5.56
C SER A 354 -42.69 40.48 5.56
N LEU A 355 -43.26 40.96 4.45
CA LEU A 355 -44.70 41.05 4.28
C LEU A 355 -45.35 39.66 4.29
N LEU A 356 -44.77 38.68 3.58
CA LEU A 356 -45.22 37.30 3.60
C LEU A 356 -45.14 36.69 5.00
N ALA A 357 -44.10 37.02 5.77
CA ALA A 357 -43.98 36.60 7.17
C ALA A 357 -45.09 37.20 8.05
N LYS A 358 -45.40 38.49 7.88
CA LYS A 358 -46.51 39.16 8.59
C LYS A 358 -47.87 38.52 8.28
N HIS A 359 -48.05 37.95 7.09
CA HIS A 359 -49.27 37.25 6.67
C HIS A 359 -49.21 35.74 6.96
N GLY A 360 -48.21 35.26 7.69
CA GLY A 360 -48.12 33.88 8.17
C GLY A 360 -47.64 32.86 7.13
N TYR A 361 -47.16 33.29 5.96
CA TYR A 361 -46.55 32.38 4.98
C TYR A 361 -45.14 31.95 5.35
N LEU A 362 -44.39 32.85 5.97
CA LEU A 362 -43.00 32.65 6.36
C LEU A 362 -42.80 32.91 7.85
N ARG A 363 -41.79 32.29 8.44
CA ARG A 363 -41.21 32.68 9.72
C ARG A 363 -39.82 33.24 9.45
N ARG A 364 -39.49 34.35 10.09
CA ARG A 364 -38.15 34.92 10.04
C ARG A 364 -37.26 34.20 11.05
N ASN A 365 -36.10 33.72 10.60
CA ASN A 365 -35.06 33.14 11.45
C ASN A 365 -33.99 34.20 11.78
N SER A 366 -32.86 33.80 12.38
CA SER A 366 -31.69 34.67 12.51
C SER A 366 -31.18 35.11 11.13
N GLY A 367 -30.73 36.35 10.99
CA GLY A 367 -30.17 36.84 9.71
C GLY A 367 -31.21 37.17 8.63
N GLN A 368 -30.86 36.89 7.36
CA GLN A 368 -31.68 37.10 6.15
C GLN A 368 -32.41 35.81 5.68
N GLU A 369 -32.66 34.90 6.61
CA GLU A 369 -33.21 33.56 6.36
C GLU A 369 -34.68 33.47 6.77
N PHE A 370 -35.44 32.69 6.00
CA PHE A 370 -36.86 32.45 6.22
C PHE A 370 -37.19 30.96 6.14
N GLU A 371 -38.08 30.53 7.04
CA GLU A 371 -38.70 29.21 7.07
C GLU A 371 -40.12 29.29 6.48
N ILE A 372 -40.52 28.32 5.67
CA ILE A 372 -41.85 28.30 5.03
C ILE A 372 -42.87 27.70 6.01
N LEU A 373 -43.86 28.50 6.44
CA LEU A 373 -44.96 28.05 7.30
C LEU A 373 -46.19 27.62 6.49
N LYS A 374 -46.51 28.35 5.42
CA LYS A 374 -47.61 28.04 4.50
C LYS A 374 -47.13 28.12 3.06
N ASP A 375 -47.51 27.14 2.25
CA ASP A 375 -47.09 26.99 0.85
C ASP A 375 -48.26 26.88 -0.14
N VAL A 376 -49.48 27.18 0.30
CA VAL A 376 -50.70 27.14 -0.51
C VAL A 376 -51.39 28.51 -0.51
N LEU A 377 -52.20 28.79 -1.53
CA LEU A 377 -52.94 30.05 -1.65
C LEU A 377 -54.27 30.00 -0.83
N PRO A 378 -54.80 31.14 -0.35
CA PRO A 378 -55.95 31.17 0.57
C PRO A 378 -57.25 30.56 0.01
N GLU A 379 -57.44 30.61 -1.30
CA GLU A 379 -58.63 30.03 -1.97
C GLU A 379 -58.57 28.50 -2.03
N GLN A 380 -57.36 27.92 -1.91
CA GLN A 380 -57.15 26.47 -1.76
C GLN A 380 -57.24 26.00 -0.29
N GLU A 381 -57.08 26.89 0.69
CA GLU A 381 -57.39 26.60 2.12
C GLU A 381 -58.90 26.37 2.34
N ARG A 382 -59.79 26.97 1.54
CA ARG A 382 -61.26 26.74 1.63
C ARG A 382 -61.71 25.39 1.05
N LEU A 383 -60.87 24.74 0.25
CA LEU A 383 -61.14 23.45 -0.41
C LEU A 383 -60.35 22.29 0.20
N ALA A 384 -59.47 22.55 1.18
CA ALA A 384 -58.72 21.51 1.87
C ALA A 384 -59.62 20.77 2.88
N PRO A 385 -59.79 19.44 2.80
CA PRO A 385 -60.50 18.70 3.83
C PRO A 385 -59.70 18.76 5.13
N THR A 386 -60.36 19.10 6.23
CA THR A 386 -59.89 18.83 7.60
C THR A 386 -59.84 17.31 7.81
N HIS A 387 -58.76 16.65 7.37
CA HIS A 387 -58.61 15.21 7.60
C HIS A 387 -58.17 14.91 9.04
N PRO A 388 -58.75 13.87 9.70
CA PRO A 388 -58.20 13.30 10.93
C PRO A 388 -56.78 12.79 10.66
N GLN A 389 -55.86 13.03 11.59
CA GLN A 389 -54.45 12.65 11.46
C GLN A 389 -54.33 11.15 11.15
N SER A 390 -53.54 10.79 10.14
CA SER A 390 -53.36 9.39 9.76
C SER A 390 -52.70 8.60 10.91
N PRO A 391 -52.98 7.28 11.05
CA PRO A 391 -52.35 6.45 12.08
C PRO A 391 -50.82 6.51 12.06
N ALA A 392 -50.22 6.65 10.87
CA ALA A 392 -48.79 6.84 10.69
C ALA A 392 -48.29 8.16 11.28
N ALA A 393 -49.02 9.26 11.06
CA ALA A 393 -48.66 10.57 11.61
C ALA A 393 -48.76 10.59 13.14
N LEU A 394 -49.71 9.86 13.72
CA LEU A 394 -49.83 9.71 15.17
C LEU A 394 -48.66 8.91 15.76
N ALA A 395 -48.30 7.80 15.12
CA ALA A 395 -47.22 6.92 15.57
C ALA A 395 -45.83 7.56 15.47
N THR A 396 -45.62 8.53 14.57
CA THR A 396 -44.33 9.21 14.38
C THR A 396 -44.28 10.62 14.97
N GLN A 397 -45.30 11.07 15.71
CA GLN A 397 -45.46 12.46 16.15
C GLN A 397 -44.32 12.99 17.05
N ARG A 398 -43.55 12.10 17.69
CA ARG A 398 -42.41 12.44 18.58
C ARG A 398 -41.08 11.85 18.09
N LEU A 399 -40.98 11.58 16.80
CA LEU A 399 -39.79 11.04 16.17
C LEU A 399 -39.17 12.09 15.24
N PHE A 400 -37.85 12.06 15.12
CA PHE A 400 -37.10 12.82 14.13
C PHE A 400 -35.97 11.97 13.55
N TRP A 401 -35.50 12.35 12.37
CA TRP A 401 -34.37 11.68 11.73
C TRP A 401 -33.07 11.77 12.55
N SER A 402 -32.44 10.63 12.80
CA SER A 402 -31.13 10.59 13.47
C SER A 402 -30.03 11.18 12.56
N ARG A 403 -29.08 11.91 13.17
CA ARG A 403 -27.91 12.49 12.46
C ARG A 403 -26.83 11.46 12.11
N SER A 404 -26.74 10.37 12.87
CA SER A 404 -25.89 9.21 12.57
C SER A 404 -26.77 7.99 12.39
N LEU A 405 -26.64 7.32 11.24
CA LEU A 405 -27.25 6.02 11.05
C LEU A 405 -26.56 5.01 11.96
N GLY A 406 -27.31 3.99 12.40
CA GLY A 406 -26.69 2.77 12.88
C GLY A 406 -25.82 2.16 11.78
N ASP A 407 -24.69 1.58 12.17
CA ASP A 407 -23.88 0.80 11.24
C ASP A 407 -24.66 -0.41 10.71
N GLU A 408 -24.15 -1.04 9.64
CA GLU A 408 -24.83 -2.17 8.99
C GLU A 408 -25.14 -3.31 9.98
N MET A 409 -24.28 -3.48 10.99
CA MET A 409 -24.45 -4.47 12.05
C MET A 409 -25.63 -4.13 12.96
N GLN A 410 -25.77 -2.88 13.40
CA GLN A 410 -26.88 -2.41 14.23
C GLN A 410 -28.23 -2.59 13.55
N ILE A 411 -28.30 -2.28 12.25
CA ILE A 411 -29.54 -2.45 11.48
C ILE A 411 -29.90 -3.94 11.36
N TYR A 412 -28.90 -4.80 11.17
CA TYR A 412 -29.10 -6.25 11.11
C TYR A 412 -29.63 -6.81 12.43
N LEU A 413 -29.02 -6.44 13.55
CA LEU A 413 -29.44 -6.85 14.89
C LEU A 413 -30.87 -6.36 15.22
N ALA A 414 -31.21 -5.12 14.86
CA ALA A 414 -32.55 -4.58 15.04
C ALA A 414 -33.59 -5.34 14.18
N ALA A 415 -33.23 -5.74 12.96
CA ALA A 415 -34.12 -6.51 12.09
C ALA A 415 -34.37 -7.93 12.62
N GLU A 416 -33.35 -8.56 13.21
CA GLU A 416 -33.47 -9.88 13.85
C GLU A 416 -34.39 -9.82 15.08
N GLN A 417 -34.22 -8.80 15.93
CA GLN A 417 -35.06 -8.56 17.10
C GLN A 417 -36.52 -8.27 16.74
N ALA A 418 -36.76 -7.57 15.62
CA ALA A 418 -38.09 -7.29 15.10
C ALA A 418 -38.74 -8.48 14.36
N GLY A 419 -38.04 -9.63 14.24
CA GLY A 419 -38.58 -10.84 13.62
C GLY A 419 -38.69 -10.77 12.10
N VAL A 420 -37.91 -9.92 11.43
CA VAL A 420 -37.97 -9.71 9.97
C VAL A 420 -37.37 -10.92 9.24
N ARG A 421 -38.21 -11.69 8.52
CA ARG A 421 -37.74 -12.84 7.73
C ARG A 421 -37.07 -12.37 6.43
N ARG A 422 -35.76 -12.61 6.31
CA ARG A 422 -34.85 -12.25 5.19
C ARG A 422 -34.35 -10.79 5.21
N PRO A 423 -33.54 -10.42 6.22
CA PRO A 423 -33.04 -9.06 6.40
C PRO A 423 -32.29 -8.51 5.18
N ARG A 424 -31.40 -9.30 4.56
CA ARG A 424 -30.40 -8.77 3.61
C ARG A 424 -30.97 -8.12 2.34
N ALA A 425 -31.93 -8.76 1.65
CA ALA A 425 -32.48 -8.24 0.39
C ALA A 425 -33.46 -7.07 0.60
N ALA A 426 -34.31 -7.15 1.62
CA ALA A 426 -35.24 -6.08 1.98
C ALA A 426 -34.49 -4.85 2.53
N MET A 427 -33.49 -5.06 3.40
CA MET A 427 -32.65 -3.98 3.94
C MET A 427 -31.84 -3.28 2.84
N GLN A 428 -31.26 -4.01 1.88
CA GLN A 428 -30.56 -3.40 0.74
C GLN A 428 -31.48 -2.50 -0.10
N SER A 429 -32.74 -2.90 -0.30
CA SER A 429 -33.73 -2.06 -1.00
C SER A 429 -34.14 -0.83 -0.19
N LEU A 430 -34.27 -0.96 1.14
CA LEU A 430 -34.62 0.13 2.05
C LEU A 430 -33.48 1.14 2.22
N MET A 431 -32.22 0.68 2.28
CA MET A 431 -31.03 1.54 2.36
C MET A 431 -30.74 2.26 1.04
N ARG A 432 -30.99 1.63 -0.12
CA ARG A 432 -30.88 2.27 -1.45
C ARG A 432 -31.92 3.36 -1.69
N GLY A 433 -33.05 3.33 -0.96
CA GLY A 433 -34.14 4.30 -1.06
C GLY A 433 -33.87 5.66 -0.42
N ARG A 434 -32.65 5.95 0.06
CA ARG A 434 -32.30 7.17 0.82
C ARG A 434 -32.39 8.50 0.06
N VAL A 435 -33.01 8.52 -1.13
CA VAL A 435 -32.97 9.66 -2.07
C VAL A 435 -34.32 10.39 -2.20
N TYR A 436 -35.42 9.99 -1.53
CA TYR A 436 -36.68 10.74 -1.66
C TYR A 436 -37.39 11.11 -0.34
N LEU A 437 -37.94 12.32 -0.42
CA LEU A 437 -38.68 13.15 0.52
C LEU A 437 -39.95 12.46 1.08
N ASP A 438 -39.76 11.50 1.98
CA ASP A 438 -40.85 11.01 2.81
C ASP A 438 -40.80 11.73 4.17
N SER A 439 -41.94 12.21 4.66
CA SER A 439 -42.11 12.50 6.10
C SER A 439 -41.84 11.24 6.94
N GLU A 440 -41.54 11.39 8.24
CA GLU A 440 -41.34 10.25 9.15
C GLU A 440 -42.50 9.24 9.05
N ALA A 441 -43.72 9.77 8.91
CA ALA A 441 -44.95 9.00 8.74
C ALA A 441 -45.01 8.22 7.42
N GLU A 442 -44.66 8.84 6.30
CA GLU A 442 -44.64 8.19 4.98
C GLU A 442 -43.55 7.11 4.92
N TYR A 443 -42.40 7.39 5.52
CA TYR A 443 -41.29 6.44 5.58
C TYR A 443 -41.65 5.24 6.44
N ALA A 444 -42.18 5.45 7.65
CA ALA A 444 -42.65 4.39 8.52
C ALA A 444 -43.76 3.56 7.87
N GLN A 445 -44.70 4.19 7.17
CA GLN A 445 -45.76 3.48 6.44
C GLN A 445 -45.19 2.61 5.32
N ARG A 446 -44.23 3.11 4.53
CA ARG A 446 -43.61 2.35 3.45
C ARG A 446 -42.79 1.18 3.97
N VAL A 447 -42.02 1.38 5.04
CA VAL A 447 -41.24 0.31 5.69
C VAL A 447 -42.17 -0.74 6.29
N SER A 448 -43.27 -0.34 6.92
CA SER A 448 -44.28 -1.25 7.47
C SER A 448 -44.86 -2.17 6.39
N VAL A 449 -45.19 -1.62 5.22
CA VAL A 449 -45.66 -2.41 4.08
C VAL A 449 -44.56 -3.33 3.52
N ALA A 450 -43.33 -2.83 3.39
CA ALA A 450 -42.21 -3.60 2.82
C ALA A 450 -41.77 -4.77 3.72
N LEU A 451 -41.80 -4.58 5.04
CA LEU A 451 -41.39 -5.58 6.03
C LEU A 451 -42.57 -6.39 6.58
N GLN A 452 -43.79 -6.08 6.16
CA GLN A 452 -45.04 -6.68 6.66
C GLN A 452 -45.15 -6.62 8.20
N LEU A 453 -44.67 -5.52 8.78
CA LEU A 453 -44.74 -5.25 10.21
C LEU A 453 -45.91 -4.31 10.50
N SER A 454 -46.47 -4.39 11.71
CA SER A 454 -47.36 -3.32 12.19
C SER A 454 -46.61 -1.99 12.27
N LEU A 455 -47.36 -0.89 12.27
CA LEU A 455 -46.76 0.44 12.25
C LEU A 455 -45.99 0.73 13.54
N GLU A 456 -46.48 0.22 14.68
CA GLU A 456 -45.80 0.27 15.98
C GLU A 456 -44.47 -0.50 15.96
N GLN A 457 -44.48 -1.76 15.50
CA GLN A 457 -43.26 -2.56 15.35
C GLN A 457 -42.25 -1.93 14.39
N THR A 458 -42.75 -1.27 13.34
CA THR A 458 -41.92 -0.56 12.38
C THR A 458 -41.22 0.63 13.01
N VAL A 459 -41.93 1.41 13.84
CA VAL A 459 -41.35 2.54 14.57
C VAL A 459 -40.26 2.06 15.54
N GLU A 460 -40.51 1.01 16.32
CA GLU A 460 -39.50 0.43 17.22
C GLU A 460 -38.26 -0.05 16.47
N PHE A 461 -38.47 -0.76 15.37
CA PHE A 461 -37.39 -1.20 14.48
C PHE A 461 -36.56 -0.02 13.96
N LEU A 462 -37.21 1.04 13.46
CA LEU A 462 -36.52 2.20 12.90
C LEU A 462 -35.76 3.02 13.96
N VAL A 463 -36.25 3.04 15.21
CA VAL A 463 -35.51 3.65 16.32
C VAL A 463 -34.30 2.78 16.70
N ALA A 464 -34.48 1.47 16.85
CA ALA A 464 -33.39 0.55 17.20
C ALA A 464 -32.29 0.49 16.12
N ALA A 465 -32.68 0.56 14.84
CA ALA A 465 -31.78 0.61 13.70
C ALA A 465 -31.12 2.00 13.50
N GLY A 466 -31.44 2.99 14.35
CA GLY A 466 -30.83 4.31 14.32
C GLY A 466 -31.32 5.22 13.19
N PHE A 467 -32.49 4.95 12.60
CA PHE A 467 -33.12 5.84 11.61
C PHE A 467 -33.85 7.00 12.28
N PHE A 468 -34.54 6.74 13.39
CA PHE A 468 -35.26 7.74 14.16
C PHE A 468 -34.72 7.87 15.59
N ALA A 469 -34.84 9.06 16.14
CA ALA A 469 -34.63 9.35 17.56
C ALA A 469 -35.95 9.86 18.18
N ARG A 470 -36.15 9.54 19.46
CA ARG A 470 -37.27 10.04 20.26
C ARG A 470 -36.91 11.40 20.85
N ILE A 471 -37.91 12.27 20.99
CA ILE A 471 -37.83 13.48 21.82
C ILE A 471 -37.59 13.10 23.28
#